data_AF-A0A914DGI3-F1
#
_entry.id   AF-A0A914DGI3-F1
#
_cell.length_a   1.000
_cell.length_b   1.000
_cell.length_c   1.000
_cell.angle_alpha   90.00
_cell.angle_beta   90.00
_cell.angle_gamma   90.00
#
_symmetry.space_group_name_H-M   'P 1'
#
loop_
_entity.id
_entity.type
_entity.pdbx_description
1 polymer ?
#
loop_
_entity_poly.entity_id
_entity_poly.type
_entity_poly.pdbx_seq_one_letter_code
_entity_poly.pdbx_strand_id
1 'polypeptide(L)'
;MVGSPKALETPTSPHRVKSPFDDYPIFLQALPAITVIQGEHKMVVVVQTKEPGTFRWFANGEELTSSNEHQIINEDYKSTLIIRCKVLSNS
;
A
#
# COMPACT_ATOMS: atom_id res chain seq x y z
N MET A 1 -31.06 -51.70 24.58
CA MET A 1 -32.05 -50.62 24.79
C MET A 1 -31.29 -49.42 25.32
N VAL A 2 -31.25 -48.21 24.77
CA VAL A 2 -31.85 -47.53 23.61
C VAL A 2 -30.89 -46.36 23.33
N GLY A 3 -30.69 -45.98 22.07
CA GLY A 3 -29.89 -44.81 21.71
C GLY A 3 -30.67 -43.47 21.79
N SER A 4 -29.89 -42.38 21.89
CA SER A 4 -30.19 -40.98 21.48
C SER A 4 -31.11 -40.12 22.40
N PRO A 5 -30.98 -38.75 22.42
CA PRO A 5 -30.39 -37.91 21.37
C PRO A 5 -29.28 -36.93 21.79
N LYS A 6 -28.57 -36.54 20.73
CA LYS A 6 -27.63 -35.44 20.54
C LYS A 6 -28.23 -34.11 21.03
N ALA A 7 -27.60 -33.46 22.01
CA ALA A 7 -27.70 -32.01 22.14
C ALA A 7 -26.62 -31.42 21.23
N LEU A 8 -27.07 -30.86 20.12
CA LEU A 8 -26.29 -30.02 19.22
C LEU A 8 -25.88 -28.78 20.01
N GLU A 9 -24.70 -28.85 20.65
CA GLU A 9 -24.05 -27.64 21.15
C GLU A 9 -23.71 -26.82 19.90
N THR A 10 -24.57 -25.85 19.63
CA THR A 10 -24.44 -24.91 18.52
C THR A 10 -23.04 -24.31 18.52
N PRO A 11 -22.25 -24.43 17.44
CA PRO A 11 -21.03 -23.66 17.31
C PRO A 11 -21.43 -22.20 17.04
N THR A 12 -21.71 -21.48 18.13
CA THR A 12 -21.98 -20.04 18.12
C THR A 12 -20.70 -19.30 17.75
N SER A 13 -20.57 -19.03 16.46
CA SER A 13 -19.77 -17.95 15.87
C SER A 13 -18.24 -18.05 15.96
N PRO A 14 -17.55 -17.41 15.00
CA PRO A 14 -16.61 -18.09 14.14
C PRO A 14 -15.22 -18.01 14.75
N HIS A 15 -14.54 -19.14 14.85
CA HIS A 15 -13.13 -19.13 14.53
C HIS A 15 -13.05 -18.74 13.05
N ARG A 16 -13.17 -17.44 12.75
CA ARG A 16 -12.72 -16.87 11.49
C ARG A 16 -11.26 -17.28 11.45
N VAL A 17 -10.95 -18.27 10.62
CA VAL A 17 -9.60 -18.51 10.14
C VAL A 17 -9.12 -17.12 9.76
N LYS A 18 -8.26 -16.50 10.56
CA LYS A 18 -7.65 -15.22 10.18
C LYS A 18 -7.02 -15.53 8.84
N SER A 19 -7.53 -14.93 7.78
CA SER A 19 -6.96 -15.18 6.46
C SER A 19 -5.49 -14.80 6.57
N PRO A 20 -4.54 -15.58 6.01
CA PRO A 20 -3.12 -15.19 5.96
C PRO A 20 -2.89 -13.87 5.17
N PHE A 21 -3.98 -13.32 4.65
CA PHE A 21 -4.14 -12.09 3.89
C PHE A 21 -4.63 -10.90 4.73
N ASP A 22 -4.98 -11.08 6.00
CA ASP A 22 -5.47 -9.99 6.86
C ASP A 22 -4.31 -9.11 7.41
N ASP A 23 -3.03 -9.45 7.17
CA ASP A 23 -1.86 -8.70 7.67
C ASP A 23 -1.01 -8.03 6.55
N TYR A 24 -1.47 -7.93 5.29
CA TYR A 24 -0.72 -7.20 4.24
C TYR A 24 -1.17 -5.74 4.08
N PRO A 25 -0.28 -4.84 3.61
CA PRO A 25 -0.67 -3.47 3.30
C PRO A 25 -1.68 -3.38 2.16
N ILE A 26 -2.81 -2.73 2.40
CA ILE A 26 -3.84 -2.44 1.39
C ILE A 26 -3.71 -0.99 0.97
N PHE A 27 -3.62 -0.70 -0.33
CA PHE A 27 -3.67 0.68 -0.82
C PHE A 27 -5.09 1.26 -0.63
N LEU A 28 -5.22 2.18 0.32
CA LEU A 28 -6.40 3.05 0.45
C LEU A 28 -6.38 4.13 -0.63
N GLN A 29 -5.18 4.59 -0.99
CA GLN A 29 -4.93 5.48 -2.11
C GLN A 29 -3.80 4.89 -2.95
N ALA A 30 -4.15 4.32 -4.09
CA ALA A 30 -3.21 3.80 -5.07
C ALA A 30 -2.78 4.89 -6.08
N LEU A 31 -1.68 4.63 -6.78
CA LEU A 31 -1.31 5.45 -7.93
C LEU A 31 -2.31 5.27 -9.07
N PRO A 32 -2.62 6.34 -9.82
CA PRO A 32 -3.40 6.19 -11.05
C PRO A 32 -2.60 5.38 -12.08
N ALA A 33 -3.31 4.62 -12.92
CA ALA A 33 -2.69 3.75 -13.93
C ALA A 33 -1.81 4.52 -14.94
N ILE A 34 -2.15 5.79 -15.20
CA ILE A 34 -1.40 6.68 -16.08
C ILE A 34 -1.24 8.01 -15.35
N THR A 35 -0.02 8.52 -15.32
CA THR A 35 0.29 9.88 -14.81
C THR A 35 1.09 10.62 -15.86
N VAL A 36 0.64 11.83 -16.20
CA VAL A 36 1.39 12.74 -17.06
C VAL A 36 2.13 13.73 -16.18
N ILE A 37 3.46 13.73 -16.25
CA ILE A 37 4.32 14.59 -15.44
C ILE A 37 4.66 15.84 -16.26
N GLN A 38 4.27 17.01 -15.74
CA GLN A 38 4.66 18.31 -16.29
C GLN A 38 5.20 19.18 -15.16
N GLY A 39 6.47 19.58 -15.26
CA GLY A 39 7.14 20.34 -14.20
C GLY A 39 7.30 19.53 -12.91
N GLU A 40 7.02 20.16 -11.76
CA GLU A 40 6.99 19.47 -10.47
C GLU A 40 5.67 18.72 -10.31
N HIS A 41 5.75 17.41 -10.02
CA HIS A 41 4.58 16.57 -9.83
C HIS A 41 4.68 15.79 -8.52
N LYS A 42 3.56 15.68 -7.80
CA LYS A 42 3.47 15.01 -6.50
C LYS A 42 2.53 13.82 -6.58
N MET A 43 3.06 12.64 -6.29
CA MET A 43 2.30 11.40 -6.16
C MET A 43 2.24 11.01 -4.69
N VAL A 44 1.06 10.56 -4.24
CA VAL A 44 0.83 10.16 -2.85
C VAL A 44 0.15 8.80 -2.84
N VAL A 45 0.68 7.90 -2.01
CA VAL A 45 0.04 6.62 -1.67
C VAL A 45 -0.26 6.57 -0.19
N VAL A 46 -1.38 5.95 0.16
CA VAL A 46 -1.81 5.71 1.54
C VAL A 46 -2.14 4.24 1.66
N VAL A 47 -1.63 3.58 2.69
CA VAL A 47 -1.85 2.16 2.93
C VAL A 47 -2.51 1.95 4.29
N GLN A 48 -3.40 0.98 4.35
CA GLN A 48 -3.87 0.39 5.59
C GLN A 48 -3.00 -0.83 5.88
N THR A 49 -2.30 -0.81 7.01
CA THR A 49 -1.51 -1.94 7.51
C THR A 49 -1.59 -1.93 9.04
N LYS A 50 -1.37 -3.09 9.65
CA LYS A 50 -1.39 -3.27 11.10
C LYS A 50 -0.14 -2.72 11.78
N GLU A 51 0.99 -2.81 11.10
CA GLU A 51 2.28 -2.26 11.53
C GLU A 51 2.86 -1.36 10.44
N PRO A 52 3.53 -0.25 10.80
CA PRO A 52 4.20 0.61 9.83
C PRO A 52 5.18 -0.18 8.95
N GLY A 53 5.07 0.02 7.64
CA GLY A 53 5.87 -0.69 6.64
C GLY A 53 6.97 0.17 6.03
N THR A 54 7.69 -0.40 5.06
CA THR A 54 8.63 0.35 4.22
C THR A 54 8.01 0.62 2.85
N PHE A 55 8.10 1.86 2.38
CA PHE A 55 7.71 2.24 1.04
C PHE A 55 8.91 2.30 0.11
N ARG A 56 8.76 1.76 -1.10
CA ARG A 56 9.73 1.84 -2.19
C ARG A 56 9.03 2.30 -3.46
N TRP A 57 9.66 3.24 -4.17
CA TRP A 57 9.16 3.77 -5.42
C TRP A 57 10.00 3.21 -6.56
N PHE A 58 9.34 2.84 -7.65
CA PHE A 58 10.00 2.28 -8.83
C PHE A 58 9.59 3.05 -10.08
N ALA A 59 10.55 3.31 -10.96
CA ALA A 59 10.30 3.83 -12.30
C ALA A 59 10.96 2.89 -13.31
N ASN A 60 10.20 2.41 -14.30
CA ASN A 60 10.69 1.49 -15.34
C ASN A 60 11.41 0.24 -14.80
N GLY A 61 10.98 -0.25 -13.62
CA GLY A 61 11.58 -1.41 -12.95
C GLY A 61 12.78 -1.08 -12.06
N GLU A 62 13.23 0.18 -12.01
CA GLU A 62 14.36 0.60 -11.20
C GLU A 62 13.94 1.30 -9.90
N GLU A 63 14.68 0.95 -8.83
CA GLU A 63 14.84 1.63 -7.56
C GLU A 63 14.90 3.16 -7.60
N LEU A 64 13.81 3.91 -7.34
CA LEU A 64 13.95 5.35 -7.12
C LEU A 64 14.49 5.64 -5.72
N THR A 65 15.50 6.50 -5.66
CA THR A 65 16.07 7.01 -4.42
C THR A 65 16.00 8.54 -4.40
N SER A 66 16.05 9.12 -3.21
CA SER A 66 16.06 10.57 -3.05
C SER A 66 17.29 11.18 -3.76
N SER A 67 17.04 12.14 -4.63
CA SER A 67 18.00 12.82 -5.50
C SER A 67 17.55 14.27 -5.75
N ASN A 68 18.26 15.03 -6.59
CA ASN A 68 17.81 16.36 -6.98
C ASN A 68 16.52 16.33 -7.83
N GLU A 69 16.29 15.23 -8.54
CA GLU A 69 15.13 15.04 -9.42
C GLU A 69 13.95 14.38 -8.70
N HIS A 70 14.22 13.60 -7.66
CA HIS A 70 13.22 12.82 -6.94
C HIS A 70 13.33 13.08 -5.44
N GLN A 71 12.23 13.43 -4.78
CA GLN A 71 12.18 13.49 -3.31
C GLN A 71 11.12 12.52 -2.81
N ILE A 72 11.54 11.61 -1.92
CA ILE A 72 10.66 10.63 -1.29
C ILE A 72 10.48 11.03 0.18
N ILE A 73 9.23 11.10 0.63
CA ILE A 73 8.84 11.39 2.01
C ILE A 73 8.02 10.21 2.50
N ASN A 74 8.52 9.50 3.50
CA ASN A 74 7.87 8.34 4.10
C ASN A 74 7.36 8.68 5.50
N GLU A 75 6.11 8.33 5.75
CA GLU A 75 5.42 8.34 7.05
C GLU A 75 4.91 6.92 7.31
N ASP A 76 4.38 6.64 8.50
CA ASP A 76 4.00 5.29 8.93
C ASP A 76 3.05 4.55 7.97
N TYR A 77 2.10 5.28 7.38
CA TYR A 77 1.02 4.75 6.54
C TYR A 77 0.87 5.47 5.21
N LYS A 78 1.83 6.33 4.87
CA LYS A 78 1.76 7.23 3.73
C LYS A 78 3.15 7.44 3.14
N SER A 79 3.22 7.49 1.82
CA SER A 79 4.44 7.88 1.12
C SER A 79 4.13 8.87 0.01
N THR A 80 5.01 9.84 -0.14
CA THR A 80 4.92 10.90 -1.15
C THR A 80 6.18 10.88 -1.99
N LEU A 81 6.01 10.79 -3.32
CA LEU A 81 7.06 11.00 -4.31
C LEU A 81 6.84 12.35 -4.98
N ILE A 82 7.84 13.21 -4.94
CA ILE A 82 7.88 14.48 -5.67
C ILE A 82 8.91 14.32 -6.78
N ILE A 83 8.47 14.51 -8.03
CA ILE A 83 9.31 14.44 -9.23
C ILE A 83 9.47 15.87 -9.74
N ARG A 84 10.72 16.30 -9.93
CA ARG A 84 11.07 17.61 -10.47
C ARG A 84 11.60 17.44 -11.88
N CYS A 85 10.72 17.54 -12.87
CA CYS A 85 11.15 17.58 -14.25
C CYS A 85 11.79 18.94 -14.52
N LYS A 86 13.12 18.98 -14.65
CA LYS A 86 13.81 20.15 -15.18
C LYS A 86 13.45 20.26 -16.66
N VAL A 87 12.67 21.27 -17.01
CA VAL A 87 12.67 21.74 -18.39
C VAL A 87 14.10 22.22 -18.67
N LEU A 88 14.81 21.53 -19.57
CA LEU A 88 16.12 21.99 -20.02
C LEU A 88 15.90 23.34 -20.71
N SER A 89 16.15 24.44 -20.00
CA SER A 89 16.26 25.75 -20.61
C SER A 89 17.59 25.79 -21.37
N ASN A 90 17.55 25.58 -22.69
CA ASN A 90 18.68 25.90 -23.56
C ASN A 90 18.88 27.42 -23.50
N SER A 91 20.01 27.85 -22.95
CA SER A 91 20.48 29.24 -23.00
C SER A 91 21.32 29.50 -24.23
#